data_AF-A0A1N6T277-F1
#
_entry.id   AF-A0A1N6T277-F1
#
_cell.length_a   1.000
_cell.length_b   1.000
_cell.length_c   1.000
_cell.angle_alpha   90.00
_cell.angle_beta   90.00
_cell.angle_gamma   90.00
#
_symmetry.space_group_name_H-M   'P 1'
#
loop_
_entity.id
_entity.type
_entity.pdbx_description
1 polymer ?
#
loop_
_entity_poly.entity_id
_entity_poly.type
_entity_poly.pdbx_seq_one_letter_code
_entity_poly.pdbx_strand_id
1 'polypeptide(L)'
;MTPLTLLFPILFSLIFSQDSNLQLSQDLSKDARILANTSVFISDNATLSPSMRTVESDLELFYVMASINLSQSKYSARQQGKHHVQTWRFSEGNIKAIHQIETTIALDTVVTQRYLEDRAPTQQRIQNNFKFRTYAVSTADALIKLYYLTEDEQGLLEYKIDDRHVELMYPKKKLGLSDIMPKVKDELDQLVVGLSKE
;
A
#
# COMPACT_ATOMS: atom_id res chain seq x y z
N MET A 1 -15.91 25.04 -46.26
CA MET A 1 -16.37 24.35 -45.04
C MET A 1 -15.48 23.14 -44.85
N THR A 2 -14.46 23.26 -44.01
CA THR A 2 -13.42 22.24 -43.80
C THR A 2 -13.85 21.27 -42.69
N PRO A 3 -13.63 19.96 -42.86
CA PRO A 3 -14.02 18.97 -41.85
C PRO A 3 -12.92 18.89 -40.79
N LEU A 4 -13.08 19.63 -39.69
CA LEU A 4 -12.16 19.61 -38.53
C LEU A 4 -12.48 18.48 -37.52
N THR A 5 -13.40 17.58 -37.86
CA THR A 5 -14.00 16.62 -36.92
C THR A 5 -13.39 15.22 -36.92
N LEU A 6 -12.33 14.97 -37.69
CA LEU A 6 -11.72 13.63 -37.80
C LEU A 6 -10.52 13.37 -36.88
N LEU A 7 -10.07 14.35 -36.09
CA LEU A 7 -8.88 14.20 -35.23
C LEU A 7 -9.18 13.90 -33.75
N PHE A 8 -10.45 13.87 -33.35
CA PHE A 8 -10.83 13.66 -31.95
C PHE A 8 -10.64 12.22 -31.39
N PRO A 9 -10.68 11.11 -32.15
CA PRO A 9 -10.61 9.79 -31.53
C PRO A 9 -9.17 9.38 -31.15
N ILE A 10 -8.15 10.06 -31.67
CA ILE A 10 -6.73 9.74 -31.41
C ILE A 10 -6.24 10.39 -30.10
N LEU A 11 -6.84 11.51 -29.69
CA LEU A 11 -6.48 12.18 -28.43
C LEU A 11 -7.02 11.44 -27.19
N PHE A 12 -8.12 10.69 -27.32
CA PHE A 12 -8.67 9.89 -26.21
C PHE A 12 -7.88 8.60 -25.93
N SER A 13 -7.19 8.03 -26.92
CA SER A 13 -6.34 6.84 -26.71
C SER A 13 -5.06 7.12 -25.92
N LEU A 14 -4.65 8.39 -25.78
CA LEU A 14 -3.43 8.77 -25.04
C LEU A 14 -3.67 9.04 -23.54
N ILE A 15 -4.91 9.12 -23.08
CA ILE A 15 -5.22 9.45 -21.67
C ILE A 15 -5.28 8.17 -20.79
N PHE A 16 -5.31 6.98 -21.41
CA PHE A 16 -5.29 5.69 -20.70
C PHE A 16 -3.99 4.91 -20.89
N SER A 17 -2.86 5.60 -20.94
CA SER A 17 -1.59 4.97 -20.57
C SER A 17 -1.62 4.68 -19.07
N GLN A 18 -2.32 3.60 -18.69
CA GLN A 18 -2.15 3.02 -17.36
C GLN A 18 -0.69 2.65 -17.23
N ASP A 19 0.01 3.30 -16.30
CA ASP A 19 1.36 2.92 -15.91
C ASP A 19 1.31 1.45 -15.47
N SER A 20 1.71 0.54 -16.37
CA SER A 20 1.84 -0.90 -16.09
C SER A 20 3.05 -1.21 -15.22
N ASN A 21 3.67 -0.18 -14.65
CA ASN A 21 4.88 -0.26 -13.86
C ASN A 21 4.53 -0.45 -12.38
N LEU A 22 5.13 -1.49 -11.81
CA LEU A 22 5.10 -1.72 -10.37
C LEU A 22 5.88 -0.60 -9.66
N GLN A 23 5.23 0.10 -8.73
CA GLN A 23 5.81 1.25 -8.02
C GLN A 23 6.63 0.86 -6.78
N LEU A 24 6.76 -0.44 -6.48
CA LEU A 24 7.32 -0.95 -5.22
C LEU A 24 8.74 -0.42 -4.95
N SER A 25 9.59 -0.35 -5.98
CA SER A 25 10.97 0.16 -5.81
C SER A 25 10.99 1.63 -5.37
N GLN A 26 10.06 2.44 -5.89
CA GLN A 26 9.95 3.86 -5.54
C GLN A 26 9.48 4.02 -4.09
N ASP A 27 8.48 3.23 -3.69
CA ASP A 27 7.94 3.23 -2.32
C ASP A 27 8.97 2.72 -1.31
N LEU A 28 9.66 1.63 -1.59
CA LEU A 28 10.75 1.13 -0.72
C LEU A 28 11.83 2.20 -0.50
N SER A 29 12.22 2.88 -1.57
CA SER A 29 13.25 3.93 -1.50
C SER A 29 12.77 5.18 -0.75
N LYS A 30 11.48 5.50 -0.83
CA LYS A 30 10.85 6.56 -0.02
C LYS A 30 10.82 6.14 1.46
N ASP A 31 10.37 4.93 1.74
CA ASP A 31 10.14 4.45 3.09
C ASP A 31 11.46 4.25 3.84
N ALA A 32 12.50 3.73 3.18
CA ALA A 32 13.84 3.65 3.73
C ALA A 32 14.38 5.04 4.16
N ARG A 33 14.12 6.08 3.36
CA ARG A 33 14.51 7.46 3.72
C ARG A 33 13.72 7.99 4.93
N ILE A 34 12.44 7.67 5.03
CA ILE A 34 11.61 8.07 6.18
C ILE A 34 12.13 7.38 7.45
N LEU A 35 12.39 6.07 7.37
CA LEU A 35 12.85 5.25 8.49
C LEU A 35 14.24 5.65 8.97
N ALA A 36 15.16 6.04 8.07
CA ALA A 36 16.47 6.54 8.44
C ALA A 36 16.42 7.84 9.29
N ASN A 37 15.35 8.63 9.15
CA ASN A 37 15.20 9.92 9.80
C ASN A 37 14.17 9.94 10.94
N THR A 38 13.53 8.80 11.23
CA THR A 38 12.42 8.74 12.18
C THR A 38 12.55 7.56 13.12
N SER A 39 12.49 7.82 14.42
CA SER A 39 12.35 6.75 15.41
C SER A 39 10.94 6.15 15.31
N VAL A 40 10.84 4.84 15.17
CA VAL A 40 9.57 4.10 15.13
C VAL A 40 9.54 3.04 16.23
N PHE A 41 8.36 2.73 16.71
CA PHE A 41 8.13 1.52 17.49
C PHE A 41 7.82 0.37 16.53
N ILE A 42 8.46 -0.78 16.74
CA ILE A 42 8.32 -1.96 15.88
C ILE A 42 7.60 -3.04 16.68
N SER A 43 6.44 -3.45 16.20
CA SER A 43 5.74 -4.63 16.71
C SER A 43 6.01 -5.79 15.77
N ASP A 44 6.62 -6.85 16.27
CA ASP A 44 6.96 -8.06 15.50
C ASP A 44 6.43 -9.28 16.25
N ASN A 45 5.66 -10.13 15.58
CA ASN A 45 5.07 -11.32 16.19
C ASN A 45 6.03 -12.53 16.28
N ALA A 46 7.18 -12.48 15.60
CA ALA A 46 8.11 -13.61 15.48
C ALA A 46 9.47 -13.36 16.13
N THR A 47 9.82 -12.09 16.41
CA THR A 47 11.12 -11.71 17.00
C THR A 47 10.96 -11.12 18.39
N LEU A 48 11.70 -11.63 19.38
CA LEU A 48 11.67 -11.11 20.76
C LEU A 48 12.34 -9.73 20.92
N SER A 49 13.24 -9.39 20.00
CA SER A 49 14.01 -8.15 20.01
C SER A 49 13.97 -7.48 18.62
N PRO A 50 12.81 -6.94 18.20
CA PRO A 50 12.70 -6.27 16.92
C PRO A 50 13.62 -5.04 16.88
N SER A 51 14.24 -4.79 15.74
CA SER A 51 15.16 -3.67 15.55
C SER A 51 15.05 -3.08 14.15
N MET A 52 15.56 -1.87 13.96
CA MET A 52 15.62 -1.28 12.61
C MET A 52 16.49 -2.12 11.67
N ARG A 53 17.55 -2.76 12.17
CA ARG A 53 18.41 -3.63 11.38
C ARG A 53 17.65 -4.85 10.83
N THR A 54 16.75 -5.43 11.61
CA THR A 54 15.92 -6.55 11.12
C THR A 54 14.93 -6.08 10.07
N VAL A 55 14.35 -4.88 10.24
CA VAL A 55 13.47 -4.28 9.22
C VAL A 55 14.24 -4.01 7.92
N GLU A 56 15.42 -3.40 7.99
CA GLU A 56 16.27 -3.13 6.81
C GLU A 56 16.60 -4.41 6.04
N SER A 57 16.96 -5.49 6.75
CA SER A 57 17.21 -6.79 6.14
C SER A 57 15.97 -7.38 5.47
N ASP A 58 14.79 -7.21 6.07
CA ASP A 58 13.53 -7.67 5.49
C ASP A 58 13.19 -6.87 4.21
N LEU A 59 13.48 -5.56 4.20
CA LEU A 59 13.25 -4.70 3.03
C LEU A 59 14.09 -5.08 1.82
N GLU A 60 15.28 -5.68 2.01
CA GLU A 60 16.08 -6.22 0.90
C GLU A 60 15.32 -7.27 0.09
N LEU A 61 14.51 -8.12 0.75
CA LEU A 61 13.66 -9.09 0.06
C LEU A 61 12.61 -8.41 -0.82
N PHE A 62 12.02 -7.32 -0.34
CA PHE A 62 11.07 -6.53 -1.14
C PHE A 62 11.75 -5.82 -2.30
N TYR A 63 13.01 -5.39 -2.16
CA TYR A 63 13.80 -4.88 -3.29
C TYR A 63 14.03 -5.94 -4.37
N VAL A 64 14.29 -7.20 -3.98
CA VAL A 64 14.35 -8.32 -4.95
C VAL A 64 13.02 -8.45 -5.70
N MET A 65 11.89 -8.39 -4.99
CA MET A 65 10.56 -8.44 -5.64
C MET A 65 10.31 -7.26 -6.58
N ALA A 66 10.72 -6.06 -6.19
CA ALA A 66 10.59 -4.87 -7.01
C ALA A 66 11.42 -4.93 -8.32
N SER A 67 12.43 -5.81 -8.37
CA SER A 67 13.33 -6.00 -9.51
C SER A 67 12.86 -7.07 -10.50
N ILE A 68 11.78 -7.80 -10.20
CA ILE A 68 11.26 -8.86 -11.07
C ILE A 68 10.86 -8.28 -12.41
N ASN A 69 11.31 -8.94 -13.48
CA ASN A 69 10.90 -8.60 -14.83
C ASN A 69 9.43 -9.00 -15.06
N LEU A 70 8.57 -8.00 -15.28
CA LEU A 70 7.13 -8.20 -15.49
C LEU A 70 6.76 -8.46 -16.97
N SER A 71 7.72 -8.43 -17.90
CA SER A 71 7.45 -8.51 -19.35
C SER A 71 6.78 -9.81 -19.80
N GLN A 72 6.98 -10.90 -19.06
CA GLN A 72 6.38 -12.21 -19.35
C GLN A 72 5.09 -12.46 -18.57
N SER A 73 4.61 -11.46 -17.82
CA SER A 73 3.38 -11.59 -17.04
C SER A 73 2.15 -11.18 -17.86
N LYS A 74 1.01 -11.80 -17.53
CA LYS A 74 -0.30 -11.32 -17.97
C LYS A 74 -0.74 -10.20 -17.03
N TYR A 75 -0.73 -8.98 -17.54
CA TYR A 75 -1.19 -7.80 -16.81
C TYR A 75 -2.72 -7.66 -16.85
N SER A 76 -3.27 -7.17 -15.75
CA SER A 76 -4.66 -6.72 -15.65
C SER A 76 -4.78 -5.59 -14.65
N ALA A 77 -5.73 -4.69 -14.86
CA ALA A 77 -6.08 -3.66 -13.89
C ALA A 77 -7.60 -3.54 -13.78
N ARG A 78 -8.09 -3.33 -12.56
CA ARG A 78 -9.52 -3.14 -12.29
C ARG A 78 -9.74 -2.20 -11.12
N GLN A 79 -10.86 -1.50 -11.14
CA GLN A 79 -11.35 -0.75 -9.99
C GLN A 79 -12.30 -1.64 -9.18
N GLN A 80 -12.06 -1.77 -7.88
CA GLN A 80 -12.93 -2.49 -6.95
C GLN A 80 -13.25 -1.58 -5.76
N GLY A 81 -14.43 -0.95 -5.81
CA GLY A 81 -14.78 0.11 -4.85
C GLY A 81 -13.79 1.27 -4.92
N LYS A 82 -13.15 1.59 -3.79
CA LYS A 82 -12.10 2.64 -3.68
C LYS A 82 -10.70 2.14 -4.03
N HIS A 83 -10.54 0.87 -4.38
CA HIS A 83 -9.26 0.25 -4.65
C HIS A 83 -9.00 0.18 -6.16
N HIS A 84 -7.86 0.71 -6.59
CA HIS A 84 -7.33 0.45 -7.92
C HIS A 84 -6.37 -0.73 -7.82
N VAL A 85 -6.73 -1.87 -8.42
CA VAL A 85 -5.98 -3.11 -8.34
C VAL A 85 -5.29 -3.36 -9.68
N GLN A 86 -3.98 -3.45 -9.65
CA GLN A 86 -3.13 -3.90 -10.75
C GLN A 86 -2.58 -5.27 -10.40
N THR A 87 -2.52 -6.17 -11.37
CA THR A 87 -2.10 -7.56 -11.16
C THR A 87 -1.30 -8.06 -12.34
N TRP A 88 -0.13 -8.63 -12.04
CA TRP A 88 0.76 -9.30 -12.98
C TRP A 88 0.77 -10.79 -12.65
N ARG A 89 0.22 -11.63 -13.53
CA ARG A 89 0.18 -13.09 -13.35
C ARG A 89 1.27 -13.78 -14.16
N PHE A 90 1.92 -14.78 -13.58
CA PHE A 90 3.02 -15.52 -14.21
C PHE A 90 2.60 -16.98 -14.43
N SER A 91 2.86 -17.50 -15.63
CA SER A 91 2.62 -18.91 -15.96
C SER A 91 3.74 -19.83 -15.48
N GLU A 92 4.95 -19.30 -15.31
CA GLU A 92 6.16 -20.05 -14.99
C GLU A 92 6.81 -19.54 -13.70
N GLY A 93 7.63 -20.39 -13.07
CA GLY A 93 8.33 -20.06 -11.82
C GLY A 93 7.47 -20.23 -10.56
N ASN A 94 8.09 -19.91 -9.42
CA ASN A 94 7.44 -20.04 -8.11
C ASN A 94 6.42 -18.92 -7.86
N ILE A 95 6.69 -17.70 -8.33
CA ILE A 95 5.77 -16.57 -8.19
C ILE A 95 4.60 -16.76 -9.14
N LYS A 96 3.37 -16.62 -8.64
CA LYS A 96 2.13 -16.81 -9.42
C LYS A 96 1.46 -15.49 -9.74
N ALA A 97 1.45 -14.57 -8.81
CA ALA A 97 0.99 -13.22 -9.07
C ALA A 97 1.68 -12.18 -8.18
N ILE A 98 1.78 -10.97 -8.71
CA ILE A 98 2.09 -9.76 -7.96
C ILE A 98 0.87 -8.85 -8.09
N HIS A 99 0.39 -8.34 -6.96
CA HIS A 99 -0.71 -7.38 -6.88
C HIS A 99 -0.20 -6.06 -6.34
N GLN A 100 -0.58 -4.96 -6.99
CA GLN A 100 -0.45 -3.59 -6.46
C GLN A 100 -1.85 -3.03 -6.28
N ILE A 101 -2.16 -2.56 -5.08
CA ILE A 101 -3.47 -2.04 -4.72
C ILE A 101 -3.27 -0.61 -4.24
N GLU A 102 -3.77 0.36 -5.01
CA GLU A 102 -3.83 1.75 -4.56
C GLU A 102 -5.20 2.04 -3.94
N THR A 103 -5.21 2.65 -2.75
CA THR A 103 -6.44 2.99 -2.03
C THR A 103 -6.40 4.45 -1.63
N THR A 104 -7.38 5.24 -2.08
CA THR A 104 -7.51 6.64 -1.68
C THR A 104 -8.72 6.82 -0.76
N ILE A 105 -8.52 7.48 0.39
CA ILE A 105 -9.56 7.73 1.39
C ILE A 105 -9.54 9.20 1.79
N ALA A 106 -10.61 9.91 1.46
CA ALA A 106 -10.87 11.22 2.03
C ALA A 106 -11.54 11.07 3.40
N LEU A 107 -10.91 11.61 4.45
CA LEU A 107 -11.45 11.73 5.79
C LEU A 107 -11.83 13.20 6.03
N ASP A 108 -13.10 13.45 6.29
CA ASP A 108 -13.60 14.73 6.79
C ASP A 108 -14.46 14.45 8.03
N THR A 109 -13.86 14.60 9.21
CA THR A 109 -14.50 14.25 10.49
C THR A 109 -14.26 15.33 11.53
N VAL A 110 -15.11 15.38 12.55
CA VAL A 110 -14.94 16.27 13.71
C VAL A 110 -14.64 15.42 14.93
N VAL A 111 -13.44 15.56 15.47
CA VAL A 111 -13.02 14.87 16.70
C VAL A 111 -13.25 15.78 17.88
N THR A 112 -13.90 15.25 18.91
CA THR A 112 -14.11 15.96 20.17
C THR A 112 -13.04 15.56 21.16
N GLN A 113 -12.15 16.48 21.52
CA GLN A 113 -11.17 16.27 22.57
C GLN A 113 -11.81 16.57 23.92
N ARG A 114 -11.91 15.54 24.77
CA ARG A 114 -12.30 15.71 26.18
C ARG A 114 -11.05 15.85 27.02
N TYR A 115 -10.99 16.92 27.81
CA TYR A 115 -9.91 17.15 28.75
C TYR A 115 -10.23 16.43 30.07
N LEU A 116 -9.20 15.92 30.75
CA LEU A 116 -9.33 15.31 32.08
C LEU A 116 -9.60 16.35 33.18
N GLU A 117 -9.18 17.59 32.96
CA GLU A 117 -9.58 18.76 33.73
C GLU A 117 -10.91 19.24 33.14
N ASP A 118 -11.93 19.60 33.94
CA ASP A 118 -13.33 20.01 33.61
C ASP A 118 -13.49 21.18 32.60
N ARG A 119 -12.70 21.20 31.54
CA ARG A 119 -12.77 22.14 30.42
C ARG A 119 -13.79 21.63 29.42
N ALA A 120 -14.51 22.58 28.81
CA ALA A 120 -15.42 22.27 27.73
C ALA A 120 -14.68 21.50 26.61
N PRO A 121 -15.28 20.42 26.07
CA PRO A 121 -14.66 19.66 25.00
C PRO A 121 -14.40 20.55 23.78
N THR A 122 -13.21 20.47 23.20
CA THR A 122 -12.89 21.19 21.96
C THR A 122 -13.20 20.30 20.77
N GLN A 123 -13.89 20.85 19.78
CA GLN A 123 -14.13 20.18 18.51
C GLN A 123 -13.06 20.60 17.52
N GLN A 124 -12.36 19.61 16.96
CA GLN A 124 -11.38 19.82 15.91
C GLN A 124 -11.85 19.10 14.65
N ARG A 125 -12.07 19.86 13.58
CA ARG A 125 -12.29 19.27 12.25
C ARG A 125 -10.95 18.75 11.72
N ILE A 126 -10.95 17.51 11.27
CA ILE A 126 -9.83 16.83 10.63
C ILE A 126 -10.25 16.59 9.18
N GLN A 127 -9.52 17.19 8.25
CA GLN A 127 -9.65 16.95 6.83
C GLN A 127 -8.32 16.42 6.32
N ASN A 128 -8.29 15.17 5.91
CA ASN A 128 -7.10 14.51 5.38
C ASN A 128 -7.46 13.62 4.20
N ASN A 129 -6.52 13.49 3.27
CA ASN A 129 -6.60 12.48 2.22
C ASN A 129 -5.49 11.47 2.46
N PHE A 130 -5.83 10.20 2.49
CA PHE A 130 -4.88 9.11 2.66
C PHE A 130 -4.75 8.36 1.34
N LYS A 131 -3.51 8.15 0.92
CA LYS A 131 -3.21 7.30 -0.22
C LYS A 131 -2.35 6.15 0.26
N PHE A 132 -2.94 4.97 0.29
CA PHE A 132 -2.25 3.74 0.62
C PHE A 132 -1.84 3.03 -0.64
N ARG A 133 -0.69 2.36 -0.57
CA ARG A 133 -0.31 1.38 -1.56
C ARG A 133 0.05 0.07 -0.87
N THR A 134 -0.58 -0.99 -1.35
CA THR A 134 -0.38 -2.35 -0.86
C THR A 134 0.19 -3.20 -1.96
N TYR A 135 1.17 -4.02 -1.61
CA TYR A 135 1.75 -5.01 -2.49
C TYR A 135 1.56 -6.38 -1.87
N ALA A 136 1.11 -7.33 -2.69
CA ALA A 136 0.98 -8.72 -2.28
C ALA A 136 1.57 -9.63 -3.35
N VAL A 137 2.33 -10.63 -2.91
CA VAL A 137 2.93 -11.63 -3.80
C VAL A 137 2.38 -13.00 -3.43
N SER A 138 1.82 -13.69 -4.41
CA SER A 138 1.43 -15.09 -4.30
C SER A 138 2.47 -15.99 -4.96
N THR A 139 2.68 -17.16 -4.36
CA THR A 139 3.61 -18.18 -4.84
C THR A 139 2.89 -19.52 -5.00
N ALA A 140 3.58 -20.53 -5.52
CA ALA A 140 3.02 -21.88 -5.67
C ALA A 140 2.64 -22.51 -4.32
N ASP A 141 3.37 -22.16 -3.26
CA ASP A 141 3.25 -22.69 -1.90
C ASP A 141 2.40 -21.81 -0.95
N ALA A 142 2.19 -20.53 -1.27
CA ALA A 142 1.47 -19.59 -0.40
C ALA A 142 0.61 -18.60 -1.17
N LEU A 143 -0.65 -18.44 -0.74
CA LEU A 143 -1.57 -17.44 -1.30
C LEU A 143 -1.06 -16.01 -1.11
N ILE A 144 -0.40 -15.74 0.01
CA ILE A 144 0.22 -14.45 0.34
C ILE A 144 1.57 -14.77 0.97
N LYS A 145 2.63 -14.81 0.15
CA LYS A 145 4.00 -15.04 0.62
C LYS A 145 4.59 -13.76 1.20
N LEU A 146 4.32 -12.63 0.53
CA LEU A 146 4.81 -11.32 0.91
C LEU A 146 3.65 -10.32 0.87
N TYR A 147 3.62 -9.44 1.86
CA TYR A 147 2.70 -8.32 1.96
C TYR A 147 3.45 -7.08 2.38
N TYR A 148 3.14 -5.93 1.78
CA TYR A 148 3.74 -4.64 2.11
C TYR A 148 2.66 -3.56 2.04
N LEU A 149 2.50 -2.76 3.09
CA LEU A 149 1.56 -1.65 3.12
C LEU A 149 2.28 -0.37 3.52
N THR A 150 2.17 0.64 2.67
CA THR A 150 2.72 1.98 2.89
C THR A 150 1.63 3.03 2.68
N GLU A 151 1.80 4.18 3.34
CA GLU A 151 1.01 5.38 3.10
C GLU A 151 1.92 6.47 2.51
N ASP A 152 1.35 7.31 1.64
CA ASP A 152 2.10 8.26 0.84
C ASP A 152 3.00 9.20 1.67
N GLU A 153 2.51 9.70 2.80
CA GLU A 153 3.22 10.65 3.68
C GLU A 153 3.89 9.96 4.87
N GLN A 154 3.24 8.98 5.50
CA GLN A 154 3.74 8.30 6.71
C GLN A 154 4.84 7.28 6.40
N GLY A 155 4.81 6.70 5.20
CA GLY A 155 5.68 5.62 4.76
C GLY A 155 5.19 4.24 5.18
N LEU A 156 6.14 3.30 5.33
CA LEU A 156 5.88 1.90 5.64
C LEU A 156 5.09 1.73 6.95
N LEU A 157 3.89 1.15 6.86
CA LEU A 157 3.02 0.90 8.00
C LEU A 157 3.12 -0.53 8.51
N GLU A 158 3.18 -1.51 7.61
CA GLU A 158 3.34 -2.92 7.96
C GLU A 158 3.87 -3.74 6.78
N TYR A 159 4.43 -4.90 7.10
CA TYR A 159 4.75 -5.94 6.12
C TYR A 159 4.58 -7.33 6.71
N LYS A 160 4.39 -8.33 5.83
CA LYS A 160 4.32 -9.75 6.19
C LYS A 160 5.29 -10.53 5.29
N ILE A 161 6.02 -11.47 5.89
CA ILE A 161 6.86 -12.45 5.20
C ILE A 161 6.48 -13.82 5.77
N ASP A 162 5.89 -14.67 4.94
CA ASP A 162 5.25 -15.89 5.41
C ASP A 162 4.24 -15.57 6.54
N ASP A 163 4.36 -16.22 7.70
CA ASP A 163 3.50 -16.02 8.86
C ASP A 163 3.99 -14.88 9.79
N ARG A 164 5.17 -14.31 9.52
CA ARG A 164 5.73 -13.20 10.30
C ARG A 164 5.09 -11.90 9.87
N HIS A 165 4.58 -11.14 10.83
CA HIS A 165 3.92 -9.85 10.65
C HIS A 165 4.65 -8.79 11.49
N VAL A 166 5.02 -7.71 10.82
CA VAL A 166 5.70 -6.57 11.42
C VAL A 166 4.90 -5.30 11.16
N GLU A 167 4.62 -4.54 12.23
CA GLU A 167 3.96 -3.24 12.17
C GLU A 167 4.90 -2.13 12.65
N LEU A 168 4.88 -1.00 11.96
CA LEU A 168 5.66 0.18 12.30
C LEU A 168 4.74 1.28 12.83
N MET A 169 5.01 1.72 14.05
CA MET A 169 4.24 2.75 14.74
C MET A 169 5.09 4.01 14.89
N TYR A 170 4.71 5.04 14.16
CA TYR A 170 5.37 6.34 14.20
C TYR A 170 4.90 7.16 15.41
N PRO A 171 5.80 7.90 16.10
CA PRO A 171 5.45 8.78 17.20
C PRO A 171 4.49 9.89 16.77
N LYS A 172 4.71 10.44 15.56
CA LYS A 172 3.86 11.45 14.95
C LYS A 172 3.07 10.82 13.81
N LYS A 173 1.88 10.32 14.12
CA LYS A 173 0.95 9.78 13.13
C LYS A 173 0.22 10.92 12.41
N LYS A 174 0.01 10.78 11.11
CA LYS A 174 -0.93 11.61 10.34
C LYS A 174 -2.30 11.57 11.03
N LEU A 175 -2.88 12.75 11.27
CA LEU A 175 -4.12 12.88 12.04
C LEU A 175 -5.26 12.08 11.39
N GLY A 176 -6.00 11.31 12.16
CA GLY A 176 -7.08 10.45 11.64
C GLY A 176 -6.62 9.13 11.02
N LEU A 177 -5.30 8.87 10.89
CA LEU A 177 -4.79 7.59 10.38
C LEU A 177 -5.25 6.42 11.26
N SER A 178 -5.14 6.57 12.58
CA SER A 178 -5.54 5.51 13.52
C SER A 178 -7.04 5.21 13.50
N ASP A 179 -7.87 6.17 13.09
CA ASP A 179 -9.33 6.00 13.01
C ASP A 179 -9.72 5.18 11.77
N ILE A 180 -8.96 5.29 10.68
CA ILE A 180 -9.26 4.59 9.43
C ILE A 180 -8.53 3.25 9.30
N MET A 181 -7.36 3.10 9.93
CA MET A 181 -6.48 1.95 9.69
C MET A 181 -7.13 0.59 9.94
N PRO A 182 -7.88 0.35 11.04
CA PRO A 182 -8.49 -0.96 11.27
C PRO A 182 -9.39 -1.39 10.10
N LYS A 183 -10.27 -0.49 9.64
CA LYS A 183 -11.17 -0.75 8.52
C LYS A 183 -10.41 -0.96 7.21
N VAL A 184 -9.35 -0.19 6.98
CA VAL A 184 -8.52 -0.31 5.77
C VAL A 184 -7.79 -1.65 5.73
N LYS A 185 -7.21 -2.09 6.85
CA LYS A 185 -6.53 -3.40 6.94
C LYS A 185 -7.51 -4.55 6.66
N ASP A 186 -8.67 -4.54 7.30
CA ASP A 186 -9.68 -5.58 7.10
C ASP A 186 -10.13 -5.68 5.63
N GLU A 187 -10.38 -4.54 4.99
CA GLU A 187 -10.76 -4.49 3.57
C GLU A 187 -9.63 -4.98 2.65
N LEU A 188 -8.38 -4.58 2.92
CA LEU A 188 -7.22 -5.00 2.13
C LEU A 188 -6.91 -6.49 2.31
N ASP A 189 -6.97 -7.02 3.54
CA ASP A 189 -6.72 -8.44 3.80
C ASP A 189 -7.76 -9.30 3.09
N GLN A 190 -9.05 -8.92 3.13
CA GLN A 190 -10.09 -9.60 2.36
C GLN A 190 -9.86 -9.52 0.86
N LEU A 191 -9.49 -8.33 0.35
CA LEU A 191 -9.22 -8.10 -1.05
C LEU A 191 -8.05 -8.95 -1.55
N VAL A 192 -6.93 -8.95 -0.83
CA VAL A 192 -5.74 -9.73 -1.20
C VAL A 192 -6.05 -11.23 -1.19
N VAL A 193 -6.72 -11.75 -0.16
CA VAL A 193 -7.14 -13.16 -0.11
C VAL A 193 -8.06 -13.52 -1.29
N GLY A 194 -8.95 -12.62 -1.68
CA GLY A 194 -9.80 -12.81 -2.87
C GLY A 194 -8.99 -12.87 -4.16
N LEU A 195 -8.06 -11.93 -4.35
CA LEU A 195 -7.21 -11.85 -5.54
C LEU A 195 -6.30 -13.08 -5.70
N SER A 196 -5.77 -13.62 -4.60
CA SER A 196 -4.89 -14.79 -4.62
C SER A 196 -5.60 -16.10 -5.00
N LYS A 197 -6.94 -16.13 -5.01
CA LYS A 197 -7.74 -17.31 -5.40
C LYS A 197 -8.18 -17.30 -6.88
N GLU A 198 -7.92 -16.20 -7.60
CA GLU A 198 -8.30 -16.00 -9.01
C GLU A 198 -7.16 -16.33 -9.99
#